data_AF-A0A0S2KNU8-F1
#
_entry.id   AF-A0A0S2KNU8-F1
#
_cell.length_a   1.000
_cell.length_b   1.000
_cell.length_c   1.000
_cell.angle_alpha   90.00
_cell.angle_beta   90.00
_cell.angle_gamma   90.00
#
_symmetry.space_group_name_H-M   'P 1'
#
loop_
_entity.id
_entity.type
_entity.pdbx_description
1 polymer ?
#
loop_
_entity_poly.entity_id
_entity_poly.type
_entity_poly.pdbx_seq_one_letter_code
_entity_poly.pdbx_strand_id
1 'polypeptide(L)'
;MKAIFDRLDEARRQQIGEVLRFVIVGVVATLLQYGIYSALILLIRSDASAAQAQLFSTAAMTVGYAISFVFNFVASTRYTFKVKANARRGAGFALSHAVNYLLQIATLNLFLWLGMSRQLAPVPMFGICVPINFLLVRFFLKR
;
A
#
# COMPACT_ATOMS: atom_id res chain seq x y z
N MET A 1 9.32 -6.30 -40.99
CA MET A 1 8.67 -7.11 -39.93
C MET A 1 9.55 -7.29 -38.70
N LYS A 2 10.79 -7.79 -38.81
CA LYS A 2 11.69 -8.04 -37.66
C LYS A 2 11.87 -6.83 -36.71
N ALA A 3 12.14 -5.65 -37.26
CA ALA A 3 12.26 -4.40 -36.49
C ALA A 3 10.98 -3.96 -35.75
N ILE A 4 9.79 -4.41 -36.17
CA ILE A 4 8.53 -4.14 -35.45
C ILE A 4 8.41 -5.09 -34.26
N PHE A 5 8.73 -6.36 -34.45
CA PHE A 5 8.76 -7.35 -33.37
C PHE A 5 9.79 -7.00 -32.29
N ASP A 6 11.01 -6.62 -32.69
CA ASP A 6 12.08 -6.26 -31.76
C ASP A 6 11.69 -5.05 -30.88
N ARG A 7 11.02 -4.03 -31.46
CA ARG A 7 10.51 -2.87 -30.71
C ARG A 7 9.39 -3.21 -29.73
N LEU A 8 8.51 -4.16 -30.10
CA LEU A 8 7.45 -4.64 -29.21
C LEU A 8 8.01 -5.40 -28.02
N ASP A 9 9.07 -6.19 -28.24
CA ASP A 9 9.75 -6.95 -27.20
C ASP A 9 10.52 -6.04 -26.23
N GLU A 10 11.19 -4.99 -26.72
CA GLU A 10 11.84 -3.98 -25.88
C GLU A 10 10.84 -3.21 -25.01
N ALA A 11 9.73 -2.74 -25.59
CA ALA A 11 8.68 -2.03 -24.86
C ALA A 11 8.05 -2.92 -23.77
N ARG A 12 7.82 -4.20 -24.07
CA ARG A 12 7.29 -5.17 -23.11
C ARG A 12 8.28 -5.44 -21.98
N ARG A 13 9.58 -5.57 -22.27
CA ARG A 13 10.64 -5.71 -21.25
C ARG A 13 10.71 -4.50 -20.33
N GLN A 14 10.61 -3.29 -20.87
CA GLN A 14 10.59 -2.06 -20.08
C GLN A 14 9.37 -2.02 -19.14
N GLN A 15 8.17 -2.33 -19.66
CA GLN A 15 6.94 -2.40 -18.84
C GLN A 15 7.02 -3.43 -17.72
N ILE A 16 7.58 -4.62 -17.98
CA ILE A 16 7.78 -5.64 -16.94
C ILE A 16 8.76 -5.13 -15.88
N GLY A 17 9.85 -4.47 -16.28
CA GLY A 17 10.81 -3.85 -15.36
C GLY A 17 10.19 -2.77 -14.48
N GLU A 18 9.30 -1.94 -15.02
CA GLU A 18 8.54 -0.96 -14.25
C GLU A 18 7.60 -1.61 -13.24
N VAL A 19 6.84 -2.65 -13.64
CA VAL A 19 5.95 -3.38 -12.73
C VAL A 19 6.75 -4.04 -11.60
N LEU A 20 7.91 -4.63 -11.89
CA LEU A 20 8.76 -5.23 -10.85
C LEU A 20 9.26 -4.19 -9.85
N ARG A 21 9.75 -3.04 -10.32
CA ARG A 21 10.16 -1.93 -9.44
C ARG A 21 8.98 -1.41 -8.62
N PHE A 22 7.80 -1.31 -9.22
CA PHE A 22 6.57 -0.92 -8.53
C PHE A 22 6.23 -1.88 -7.38
N VAL A 23 6.29 -3.19 -7.64
CA VAL A 23 6.05 -4.22 -6.61
C VAL A 23 7.07 -4.09 -5.48
N ILE A 24 8.36 -3.93 -5.80
CA ILE A 24 9.41 -3.75 -4.78
C ILE A 24 9.14 -2.52 -3.92
N VAL A 25 8.85 -1.36 -4.54
CA VAL A 25 8.52 -0.13 -3.81
C VAL A 25 7.27 -0.34 -2.94
N GLY A 26 6.25 -1.05 -3.45
CA GLY A 26 5.06 -1.40 -2.69
C GLY A 26 5.36 -2.25 -1.46
N VAL A 27 6.19 -3.29 -1.60
CA VAL A 27 6.61 -4.14 -0.48
C VAL A 27 7.37 -3.32 0.57
N VAL A 28 8.32 -2.48 0.15
CA VAL A 28 9.07 -1.61 1.07
C VAL A 28 8.12 -0.64 1.79
N ALA A 29 7.14 -0.07 1.08
CA ALA A 29 6.13 0.81 1.69
C ALA A 29 5.25 0.06 2.71
N THR A 30 4.83 -1.17 2.41
CA THR A 30 4.08 -2.01 3.35
C THR A 30 4.90 -2.35 4.60
N LEU A 31 6.18 -2.69 4.44
CA LEU A 31 7.08 -2.93 5.58
C LEU A 31 7.29 -1.67 6.41
N LEU A 32 7.45 -0.51 5.76
CA LEU A 32 7.54 0.79 6.43
C LEU A 32 6.27 1.08 7.23
N GLN A 33 5.09 0.87 6.62
CA GLN A 33 3.80 1.03 7.28
C GLN A 33 3.70 0.13 8.52
N TYR A 34 4.01 -1.15 8.37
CA TYR A 34 3.95 -2.11 9.46
C TYR A 34 4.95 -1.78 10.57
N GLY A 35 6.15 -1.32 10.23
CA GLY A 35 7.15 -0.85 11.19
C GLY A 35 6.67 0.35 12.00
N ILE A 36 6.08 1.35 11.34
CA ILE A 36 5.51 2.53 12.01
C ILE A 36 4.34 2.13 12.91
N TYR A 37 3.41 1.30 12.40
CA TYR A 37 2.32 0.77 13.19
C TYR A 37 2.85 0.05 14.45
N SER A 38 3.79 -0.87 14.26
CA SER A 38 4.42 -1.66 15.33
C SER A 38 5.07 -0.77 16.37
N ALA A 39 5.79 0.27 15.97
CA ALA A 39 6.40 1.22 16.89
C ALA A 39 5.35 2.01 17.70
N LEU A 40 4.28 2.47 17.04
CA LEU A 40 3.24 3.26 17.70
C LEU A 40 2.39 2.44 18.67
N ILE A 41 2.11 1.17 18.38
CA ILE A 41 1.33 0.34 19.29
C ILE A 41 2.08 -0.04 20.58
N LEU A 42 3.42 0.07 20.61
CA LEU A 42 4.22 -0.10 21.83
C LEU A 42 3.97 1.03 22.84
N LEU A 43 3.48 2.19 22.38
CA LEU A 43 3.12 3.32 23.24
C LEU A 43 1.73 3.18 23.87
N ILE A 44 0.94 2.20 23.42
CA ILE A 44 -0.40 1.96 23.95
C ILE A 44 -0.29 1.24 25.29
N ARG A 45 -0.89 1.84 26.33
CA ARG A 45 -0.89 1.30 27.68
C ARG A 45 -1.60 -0.06 27.75
N SER A 46 -1.14 -0.91 28.66
CA SER A 46 -1.65 -2.26 28.88
C SER A 46 -3.08 -2.30 29.45
N ASP A 47 -3.49 -1.23 30.13
CA ASP A 47 -4.79 -1.03 30.78
C ASP A 47 -5.86 -0.41 29.86
N ALA A 48 -5.56 -0.22 28.57
CA ALA A 48 -6.50 0.34 27.61
C ALA A 48 -7.73 -0.57 27.41
N SER A 49 -8.93 0.03 27.40
CA SER A 49 -10.17 -0.69 27.09
C SER A 49 -10.17 -1.18 25.63
N ALA A 50 -11.05 -2.14 25.31
CA ALA A 50 -11.17 -2.65 23.93
C ALA A 50 -11.44 -1.54 22.90
N ALA A 51 -12.31 -0.58 23.24
CA ALA A 51 -12.61 0.58 22.40
C ALA A 51 -11.40 1.50 22.21
N GLN A 52 -10.63 1.74 23.29
CA GLN A 52 -9.40 2.52 23.21
C GLN A 52 -8.33 1.80 22.37
N ALA A 53 -8.18 0.49 22.54
CA ALA A 53 -7.25 -0.31 21.77
C ALA A 53 -7.58 -0.27 20.26
N GLN A 54 -8.87 -0.34 19.88
CA GLN A 54 -9.30 -0.18 18.49
C GLN A 54 -9.01 1.23 17.95
N LEU A 55 -9.33 2.27 18.72
CA LEU A 55 -9.10 3.66 18.33
C LEU A 55 -7.60 3.93 18.10
N PHE A 56 -6.75 3.55 19.05
CA PHE A 56 -5.31 3.77 18.95
C PHE A 56 -4.67 2.90 17.87
N SER A 57 -5.12 1.66 17.69
CA SER A 57 -4.65 0.81 16.58
C SER A 57 -5.03 1.39 15.23
N THR A 58 -6.25 1.91 15.10
CA THR A 58 -6.70 2.60 13.88
C THR A 58 -5.84 3.84 13.62
N ALA A 59 -5.63 4.69 14.62
CA ALA A 59 -4.78 5.88 14.50
C ALA A 59 -3.33 5.53 14.11
N ALA A 60 -2.73 4.52 14.75
CA ALA A 60 -1.41 4.03 14.41
C ALA A 60 -1.34 3.53 12.95
N MET A 61 -2.38 2.81 12.51
CA MET A 61 -2.48 2.32 11.13
C MET A 61 -2.60 3.48 10.14
N THR A 62 -3.40 4.50 10.45
CA THR A 62 -3.56 5.71 9.64
C THR A 62 -2.24 6.47 9.49
N VAL A 63 -1.49 6.65 10.57
CA VAL A 63 -0.18 7.33 10.53
C VAL A 63 0.81 6.53 9.68
N GLY A 64 0.90 5.23 9.89
CA GLY A 64 1.73 4.35 9.05
C GLY A 64 1.31 4.40 7.58
N TYR A 65 0.01 4.39 7.31
CA TYR A 65 -0.52 4.47 5.95
C TYR A 65 -0.14 5.79 5.27
N ALA A 66 -0.33 6.92 5.95
CA ALA A 66 -0.02 8.23 5.40
C ALA A 66 1.47 8.36 5.04
N ILE A 67 2.36 7.96 5.95
CA ILE A 67 3.82 8.04 5.73
C ILE A 67 4.24 7.08 4.60
N SER A 68 3.76 5.84 4.63
CA SER A 68 4.08 4.85 3.58
C SER A 68 3.52 5.24 2.22
N PHE A 69 2.35 5.87 2.16
CA PHE A 69 1.75 6.38 0.94
C PHE A 69 2.61 7.48 0.32
N VAL A 70 3.06 8.45 1.13
CA VAL A 70 3.96 9.51 0.65
C VAL A 70 5.26 8.91 0.12
N PHE A 71 5.87 7.99 0.86
CA PHE A 71 7.06 7.27 0.41
C PHE A 71 6.81 6.54 -0.92
N ASN A 72 5.73 5.75 -1.00
CA ASN A 72 5.39 4.97 -2.19
C ASN A 72 5.14 5.87 -3.40
N PHE A 73 4.41 6.97 -3.22
CA PHE A 73 4.15 7.94 -4.28
C PHE A 73 5.45 8.56 -4.81
N VAL A 74 6.32 9.03 -3.92
CA VAL A 74 7.61 9.64 -4.32
C VAL A 74 8.50 8.59 -4.99
N ALA A 75 8.61 7.39 -4.43
CA ALA A 75 9.47 6.35 -4.96
C ALA A 75 8.96 5.81 -6.30
N SER A 76 7.65 5.61 -6.43
CA SER A 76 7.02 5.16 -7.67
C SER A 76 7.14 6.20 -8.79
N THR A 77 6.99 7.49 -8.49
CA THR A 77 7.12 8.54 -9.50
C THR A 77 8.57 8.75 -9.93
N ARG A 78 9.53 8.81 -8.99
CA ARG A 78 10.94 9.12 -9.30
C ARG A 78 11.78 7.92 -9.72
N TYR A 79 11.65 6.78 -9.06
CA TYR A 79 12.49 5.60 -9.32
C TYR A 79 11.85 4.60 -10.28
N THR A 80 10.55 4.34 -10.13
CA THR A 80 9.87 3.31 -10.91
C THR A 80 9.53 3.79 -12.32
N PHE A 81 8.69 4.82 -12.44
CA PHE A 81 8.17 5.25 -13.73
C PHE A 81 9.02 6.33 -14.39
N LYS A 82 9.89 7.04 -13.64
CA LYS A 82 10.76 8.11 -14.17
C LYS A 82 10.03 9.13 -15.05
N VAL A 83 8.74 9.34 -14.81
CA VAL A 83 7.89 10.27 -15.56
C VAL A 83 7.67 11.53 -14.74
N LYS A 84 7.54 12.69 -15.41
CA LYS A 84 6.84 13.83 -14.79
C LYS A 84 5.45 13.33 -14.42
N ALA A 85 5.05 13.49 -13.16
CA ALA A 85 3.77 13.00 -12.66
C ALA A 85 2.63 13.48 -13.57
N ASN A 86 2.11 12.59 -14.42
CA ASN A 86 0.93 12.89 -15.21
C ASN A 86 -0.26 12.88 -14.24
N ALA A 87 -0.95 14.01 -14.09
CA ALA A 87 -2.01 14.21 -13.11
C ALA A 87 -3.06 13.10 -13.12
N ARG A 88 -3.41 12.55 -14.30
CA ARG A 88 -4.40 11.46 -14.42
C ARG A 88 -3.90 10.13 -13.82
N ARG A 89 -2.62 9.77 -14.04
CA ARG A 89 -2.02 8.55 -13.46
C ARG A 89 -1.79 8.70 -11.96
N GLY A 90 -1.40 9.89 -11.51
CA GLY A 90 -1.28 10.22 -10.09
C GLY A 90 -2.62 10.16 -9.35
N ALA A 91 -3.69 10.67 -9.97
CA ALA A 91 -5.04 10.60 -9.42
C ALA A 91 -5.54 9.16 -9.29
N GLY A 92 -5.35 8.32 -10.30
CA GLY A 92 -5.69 6.89 -10.22
C GLY A 92 -4.91 6.15 -9.13
N PHE A 93 -3.63 6.48 -8.96
CA PHE A 93 -2.81 5.95 -7.87
C PHE A 93 -3.33 6.36 -6.48
N ALA A 94 -3.61 7.65 -6.29
CA ALA A 94 -4.16 8.18 -5.04
C ALA A 94 -5.55 7.60 -4.73
N LEU A 95 -6.43 7.48 -5.72
CA LEU A 95 -7.76 6.88 -5.57
C LEU A 95 -7.66 5.41 -5.16
N SER A 96 -6.79 4.63 -5.81
CA SER A 96 -6.55 3.23 -5.45
C SER A 96 -6.13 3.10 -3.99
N HIS A 97 -5.25 4.01 -3.54
CA HIS A 97 -4.81 4.05 -2.16
C HIS A 97 -5.88 4.58 -1.21
N ALA A 98 -6.79 5.45 -1.62
CA ALA A 98 -7.91 5.85 -0.78
C ALA A 98 -8.86 4.67 -0.52
N VAL A 99 -9.21 3.91 -1.57
CA VAL A 99 -10.03 2.70 -1.44
C VAL A 99 -9.33 1.65 -0.58
N ASN A 100 -8.04 1.42 -0.82
CA ASN A 100 -7.24 0.49 -0.04
C ASN A 100 -7.12 0.89 1.44
N TYR A 101 -7.02 2.20 1.73
CA TYR A 101 -7.00 2.68 3.11
C TYR A 101 -8.30 2.34 3.84
N LEU A 102 -9.45 2.61 3.23
CA LEU A 102 -10.75 2.25 3.81
C LEU A 102 -10.87 0.74 4.05
N LEU A 103 -10.40 -0.06 3.09
CA LEU A 103 -10.37 -1.51 3.23
C LEU A 103 -9.47 -1.97 4.38
N GLN A 104 -8.29 -1.36 4.55
CA GLN A 104 -7.38 -1.66 5.66
C GLN A 104 -8.01 -1.32 7.01
N ILE A 105 -8.61 -0.13 7.16
CA ILE A 105 -9.27 0.25 8.41
C ILE A 105 -10.43 -0.68 8.73
N ALA A 106 -11.27 -1.02 7.75
CA ALA A 106 -12.38 -1.95 7.95
C ALA A 106 -11.88 -3.34 8.37
N THR A 107 -10.88 -3.87 7.65
CA THR A 107 -10.33 -5.21 7.89
C THR A 107 -9.58 -5.30 9.22
N LEU A 108 -8.80 -4.27 9.58
CA LEU A 108 -8.11 -4.18 10.86
C LEU A 108 -9.11 -4.21 12.01
N ASN A 109 -10.13 -3.35 11.96
CA ASN A 109 -11.12 -3.26 13.03
C ASN A 109 -11.96 -4.53 13.14
N LEU A 110 -12.26 -5.20 12.02
CA LEU A 110 -12.90 -6.51 12.01
C LEU A 110 -12.04 -7.54 12.78
N PHE A 111 -10.75 -7.67 12.47
CA PHE A 111 -9.90 -8.65 13.16
C PHE A 111 -9.71 -8.33 14.64
N LEU A 112 -9.57 -7.05 15.00
CA LEU A 112 -9.53 -6.63 16.39
C LEU A 112 -10.85 -6.97 17.11
N TRP A 113 -11.99 -6.75 16.47
CA TRP A 113 -13.31 -7.06 17.02
C TRP A 113 -13.52 -8.57 17.22
N LEU A 114 -12.95 -9.40 16.33
CA LEU A 114 -12.90 -10.86 16.46
C LEU A 114 -11.93 -11.34 17.56
N GLY A 115 -11.30 -10.43 18.31
CA GLY A 115 -10.41 -10.75 19.44
C GLY A 115 -8.95 -11.00 19.05
N MET A 116 -8.56 -10.72 17.79
CA MET A 116 -7.15 -10.84 17.39
C MET A 116 -6.30 -9.77 18.08
N SER A 117 -5.09 -10.15 18.50
CA SER A 117 -4.17 -9.19 19.11
C SER A 117 -3.80 -8.07 18.12
N ARG A 118 -3.56 -6.87 18.64
CA ARG A 118 -3.13 -5.71 17.83
C ARG A 118 -1.82 -5.96 17.06
N GLN A 119 -0.97 -6.85 17.54
CA GLN A 119 0.25 -7.26 16.85
C GLN A 119 -0.02 -8.14 15.62
N LEU A 120 -1.03 -9.02 15.73
CA LEU A 120 -1.35 -10.01 14.69
C LEU A 120 -2.38 -9.52 13.69
N ALA A 121 -3.33 -8.67 14.10
CA ALA A 121 -4.40 -8.16 13.24
C ALA A 121 -3.94 -7.51 11.90
N PRO A 122 -2.81 -6.78 11.86
CA PRO A 122 -2.27 -6.27 10.60
C PRO A 122 -1.82 -7.34 9.61
N VAL A 123 -1.44 -8.54 10.06
CA VAL A 123 -0.90 -9.59 9.19
C VAL A 123 -1.94 -10.09 8.17
N PRO A 124 -3.11 -10.60 8.58
CA PRO A 124 -4.16 -10.98 7.63
C PRO A 124 -4.75 -9.76 6.92
N MET A 125 -4.76 -8.57 7.54
CA MET A 125 -5.17 -7.33 6.89
C MET A 125 -4.29 -7.03 5.67
N PHE A 126 -2.96 -7.03 5.81
CA PHE A 126 -2.04 -6.82 4.68
C PHE A 126 -2.14 -7.93 3.66
N GLY A 127 -2.31 -9.19 4.10
CA GLY A 127 -2.52 -10.33 3.22
C GLY A 127 -3.72 -10.17 2.28
N ILE A 128 -4.76 -9.45 2.70
CA ILE A 128 -5.95 -9.15 1.88
C ILE A 128 -5.78 -7.85 1.10
N CYS A 129 -5.39 -6.78 1.78
CA CYS A 129 -5.44 -5.42 1.22
C CYS A 129 -4.34 -5.17 0.18
N VAL A 130 -3.14 -5.71 0.37
CA VAL A 130 -2.01 -5.49 -0.56
C VAL A 130 -2.29 -6.08 -1.95
N PRO A 131 -2.73 -7.34 -2.09
CA PRO A 131 -3.12 -7.88 -3.40
C PRO A 131 -4.25 -7.09 -4.07
N ILE A 132 -5.27 -6.68 -3.30
CA ILE A 132 -6.40 -5.89 -3.82
C ILE A 132 -5.91 -4.54 -4.35
N ASN A 133 -5.07 -3.83 -3.59
CA ASN A 133 -4.51 -2.55 -4.04
C ASN A 133 -3.68 -2.70 -5.31
N PHE A 134 -2.90 -3.78 -5.43
CA PHE A 134 -2.15 -4.06 -6.65
C PHE A 134 -3.06 -4.20 -7.88
N LEU A 135 -4.20 -4.89 -7.73
CA LEU A 135 -5.20 -5.02 -8.78
C LEU A 135 -5.86 -3.67 -9.11
N LEU A 136 -6.20 -2.86 -8.09
CA LEU A 136 -6.79 -1.53 -8.26
C LEU A 136 -5.84 -0.61 -9.02
N VAL A 137 -4.58 -0.50 -8.58
CA VAL A 137 -3.57 0.34 -9.23
C VAL A 137 -3.38 -0.10 -10.68
N ARG A 138 -3.34 -1.41 -10.96
CA ARG A 138 -3.23 -1.92 -12.34
C ARG A 138 -4.45 -1.56 -13.19
N PHE A 139 -5.66 -1.64 -12.63
CA PHE A 139 -6.89 -1.31 -13.34
C PHE A 139 -6.97 0.19 -13.67
N PHE A 140 -6.66 1.07 -12.71
CA PHE A 140 -6.70 2.51 -12.90
C PHE A 140 -5.52 3.07 -13.70
N LEU A 141 -4.36 2.39 -13.74
CA LEU A 141 -3.22 2.79 -14.57
C LEU A 141 -3.34 2.36 -16.03
N LYS A 142 -4.10 1.29 -16.34
CA LYS A 142 -4.32 0.82 -17.71
C LYS A 142 -5.48 1.50 -18.43
N ARG A 143 -6.22 2.40 -17.78
CA ARG A 143 -7.34 3.18 -18.34
C ARG A 143 -7.07 4.69 -18.35
#